data_AF-A0A7X7BZR7-F1
#
_entry.id   AF-A0A7X7BZR7-F1
#
_cell.length_a   1.000
_cell.length_b   1.000
_cell.length_c   1.000
_cell.angle_alpha   90.00
_cell.angle_beta   90.00
_cell.angle_gamma   90.00
#
_symmetry.space_group_name_H-M   'P 1'
#
loop_
_entity.id
_entity.type
_entity.pdbx_description
1 polymer ?
#
loop_
_entity_poly.entity_id
_entity_poly.type
_entity_poly.pdbx_seq_one_letter_code
_entity_poly.pdbx_strand_id
1 'polypeptide(L)'
;MMKNYTFEEALLCSKAYFKGDELSASVWVNKYALKDSAGYIYENSPEQMHQRLAGEFARIEKKYKNPMTKEEIFDLLKDFKYVIPQG
;
A
#
# COMPACT_ATOMS: atom_id res chain seq x y z
N MET A 1 17.02 7.88 7.96
CA MET A 1 17.08 6.63 7.19
C MET A 1 15.65 6.11 7.11
N MET A 2 15.10 5.83 5.91
CA MET A 2 13.81 5.16 5.85
C MET A 2 13.95 3.74 6.41
N LYS A 3 12.93 3.27 7.13
CA LYS A 3 12.90 1.89 7.61
C LYS A 3 12.76 0.97 6.40
N ASN A 4 13.62 -0.05 6.32
CA ASN A 4 13.57 -1.06 5.29
C ASN A 4 13.14 -2.39 5.89
N TYR A 5 12.48 -3.19 5.08
CA TYR A 5 12.01 -4.51 5.42
C TYR A 5 12.67 -5.56 4.53
N THR A 6 12.88 -6.74 5.08
CA THR A 6 13.22 -7.93 4.32
C THR A 6 11.99 -8.44 3.57
N PHE A 7 12.22 -9.27 2.55
CA PHE A 7 11.13 -9.94 1.84
C PHE A 7 10.28 -10.81 2.78
N GLU A 8 10.91 -11.50 3.72
CA GLU A 8 10.23 -12.37 4.69
C GLU A 8 9.33 -11.57 5.63
N GLU A 9 9.81 -10.45 6.17
CA GLU A 9 8.98 -9.56 7.00
C GLU A 9 7.77 -9.02 6.23
N ALA A 10 7.98 -8.57 5.00
CA ALA A 10 6.91 -8.08 4.13
C ALA A 10 5.91 -9.20 3.79
N LEU A 11 6.40 -10.42 3.52
CA LEU A 11 5.54 -11.57 3.24
C LEU A 11 4.69 -11.95 4.45
N LEU A 12 5.27 -12.01 5.66
CA LEU A 12 4.56 -12.34 6.89
C LEU A 12 3.45 -11.32 7.19
N CYS A 13 3.77 -10.03 7.13
CA CYS A 13 2.79 -8.96 7.36
C CYS A 13 1.70 -8.94 6.28
N SER A 14 2.05 -9.20 5.02
CA SER A 14 1.08 -9.26 3.92
C SER A 14 0.19 -10.50 4.02
N LYS A 15 0.73 -11.64 4.45
CA LYS A 15 -0.04 -12.87 4.67
C LYS A 15 -1.07 -12.68 5.78
N ALA A 16 -0.71 -11.96 6.84
CA ALA A 16 -1.67 -11.58 7.88
C ALA A 16 -2.81 -10.70 7.31
N TYR A 17 -2.47 -9.72 6.46
CA TYR A 17 -3.45 -8.87 5.78
C TYR A 17 -4.43 -9.68 4.92
N PHE A 18 -3.91 -10.61 4.11
CA PHE A 18 -4.73 -11.48 3.25
C PHE A 18 -5.26 -12.73 3.96
N LYS A 19 -5.37 -12.72 5.29
CA LYS A 19 -6.00 -13.80 6.09
C LYS A 19 -5.40 -15.19 5.82
N GLY A 20 -4.09 -15.25 5.58
CA GLY A 20 -3.35 -16.49 5.33
C GLY A 20 -3.12 -16.82 3.86
N ASP A 21 -3.69 -16.07 2.91
CA ASP A 21 -3.44 -16.28 1.48
C ASP A 21 -2.01 -15.86 1.09
N GLU A 22 -1.18 -16.87 0.87
CA GLU A 22 0.23 -16.74 0.55
C GLU A 22 0.49 -16.31 -0.90
N LEU A 23 -0.40 -16.66 -1.82
CA LEU A 23 -0.26 -16.26 -3.22
C LEU A 23 -0.51 -14.75 -3.34
N SER A 24 -1.60 -14.25 -2.77
CA SER A 24 -1.90 -12.82 -2.76
C SER A 24 -0.82 -12.01 -2.04
N ALA A 25 -0.33 -12.52 -0.89
CA ALA A 25 0.77 -11.89 -0.16
C ALA A 25 2.05 -11.80 -0.98
N SER A 26 2.49 -12.91 -1.58
CA SER A 26 3.72 -12.94 -2.39
C SER A 26 3.60 -12.08 -3.66
N VAL A 27 2.45 -12.08 -4.32
CA VAL A 27 2.18 -11.20 -5.48
C VAL A 27 2.28 -9.74 -5.04
N TRP A 28 1.67 -9.37 -3.92
CA TRP A 28 1.74 -8.00 -3.43
C TRP A 28 3.17 -7.56 -3.10
N VAL A 29 3.92 -8.37 -2.36
CA VAL A 29 5.32 -8.05 -2.04
C VAL A 29 6.12 -7.88 -3.32
N ASN A 30 5.89 -8.70 -4.34
CA ASN A 30 6.66 -8.63 -5.60
C ASN A 30 6.28 -7.46 -6.50
N LYS A 31 4.99 -7.10 -6.59
CA LYS A 31 4.47 -6.18 -7.60
C LYS A 31 4.11 -4.79 -7.07
N TYR A 32 3.67 -4.69 -5.82
CA TYR A 32 3.02 -3.48 -5.31
C TYR A 32 3.70 -2.83 -4.12
N ALA A 33 4.45 -3.59 -3.31
CA ALA A 33 5.25 -3.02 -2.23
C ALA A 33 6.21 -1.96 -2.79
N LEU A 34 6.28 -0.80 -2.14
CA LEU A 34 7.23 0.24 -2.53
C LEU A 34 8.67 -0.25 -2.37
N LYS A 35 9.43 -0.22 -3.47
CA LYS A 35 10.84 -0.62 -3.52
C LYS A 35 11.67 0.37 -4.34
N ASP A 36 12.96 0.43 -4.06
CA ASP A 36 13.91 1.10 -4.94
C ASP A 36 14.57 0.13 -5.94
N SER A 37 15.43 0.69 -6.80
CA SER A 37 16.18 -0.07 -7.80
C SER A 37 17.16 -1.09 -7.23
N ALA A 38 17.57 -0.95 -5.96
CA ALA A 38 18.43 -1.88 -5.26
C ALA A 38 17.64 -3.03 -4.57
N GLY A 39 16.30 -2.96 -4.63
CA GLY A 39 15.42 -3.96 -4.05
C GLY A 39 15.10 -3.74 -2.57
N TYR A 40 15.46 -2.60 -1.99
CA TYR A 40 15.07 -2.27 -0.62
C TYR A 40 13.56 -2.06 -0.55
N ILE A 41 12.89 -2.76 0.36
CA ILE A 41 11.44 -2.69 0.56
C ILE A 41 11.12 -1.68 1.65
N TYR A 42 10.26 -0.72 1.36
CA TYR A 42 9.87 0.34 2.30
C TYR A 42 8.46 0.16 2.86
N GLU A 43 7.69 -0.79 2.30
CA GLU A 43 6.35 -1.13 2.76
C GLU A 43 6.25 -2.63 3.04
N ASN A 44 5.86 -2.99 4.26
CA ASN A 44 5.73 -4.40 4.64
C ASN A 44 4.30 -4.94 4.59
N SER A 45 3.29 -4.09 4.37
CA SER A 45 1.90 -4.53 4.27
C SER A 45 1.08 -3.72 3.26
N PRO A 46 0.02 -4.31 2.69
CA PRO A 46 -0.95 -3.58 1.87
C PRO A 46 -1.55 -2.36 2.57
N GLU A 47 -1.73 -2.42 3.90
CA GLU A 47 -2.21 -1.28 4.67
C GLU A 47 -1.28 -0.07 4.63
N GLN A 48 0.04 -0.27 4.71
CA GLN A 48 1.00 0.84 4.55
C GLN A 48 0.89 1.48 3.16
N MET A 49 0.74 0.66 2.12
CA MET A 49 0.48 1.14 0.76
C MET A 49 -0.82 1.96 0.69
N HIS A 50 -1.92 1.47 1.28
CA HIS A 50 -3.18 2.22 1.31
C HIS A 50 -3.03 3.56 2.03
N GLN A 51 -2.32 3.60 3.17
CA GLN A 51 -2.04 4.83 3.91
C GLN A 51 -1.23 5.84 3.10
N ARG A 52 -0.20 5.38 2.38
CA ARG A 52 0.61 6.22 1.49
C ARG A 52 -0.24 6.77 0.35
N LEU A 53 -0.95 5.90 -0.37
CA LEU A 53 -1.78 6.30 -1.51
C LEU A 53 -2.83 7.33 -1.08
N ALA A 54 -3.56 7.05 0.01
CA ALA A 54 -4.54 7.98 0.56
C ALA A 54 -3.93 9.34 0.93
N GLY A 55 -2.72 9.35 1.50
CA GLY A 55 -1.98 10.59 1.79
C GLY A 55 -1.64 11.39 0.53
N GLU A 56 -1.16 10.72 -0.51
CA GLU A 56 -0.84 11.37 -1.79
C GLU A 56 -2.08 11.93 -2.49
N PHE A 57 -3.17 11.17 -2.52
CA PHE A 57 -4.44 11.66 -3.07
C PHE A 57 -4.97 12.83 -2.24
N ALA A 58 -5.02 12.73 -0.91
CA ALA A 58 -5.47 13.82 -0.05
C ALA A 58 -4.64 15.10 -0.22
N ARG A 59 -3.33 14.98 -0.49
CA ARG A 59 -2.45 16.12 -0.80
C ARG A 59 -2.85 16.81 -2.10
N ILE A 60 -3.27 16.05 -3.12
CA ILE A 60 -3.74 16.57 -4.40
C ILE A 60 -5.17 17.11 -4.30
N GLU A 61 -6.05 16.43 -3.56
CA GLU A 61 -7.45 16.79 -3.32
C GLU A 61 -7.61 18.22 -2.78
N LYS A 62 -6.69 18.67 -1.92
CA LYS A 62 -6.65 20.04 -1.38
C LYS A 62 -6.68 21.16 -2.43
N LYS A 63 -6.42 20.86 -3.70
CA LYS A 63 -6.45 21.82 -4.81
C LYS A 63 -7.85 22.00 -5.42
N TYR A 64 -8.82 21.17 -5.04
CA TYR A 64 -10.17 21.17 -5.61
C TYR A 64 -11.19 21.77 -4.65
N LYS A 65 -12.36 22.16 -5.18
CA LYS A 65 -13.40 22.87 -4.42
C LYS A 65 -14.06 22.02 -3.33
N ASN A 66 -14.07 20.70 -3.48
CA ASN A 66 -14.66 19.76 -2.53
C ASN A 66 -13.66 18.62 -2.26
N PRO A 67 -12.62 18.87 -1.45
CA PRO A 67 -11.54 17.91 -1.23
C PRO A 67 -12.03 16.72 -0.40
N MET A 68 -11.67 15.51 -0.80
CA MET A 68 -11.80 14.34 0.07
C MET A 68 -10.69 14.33 1.13
N THR A 69 -11.02 13.87 2.33
CA THR A 69 -10.08 13.64 3.42
C THR A 69 -9.24 12.38 3.17
N LYS A 70 -8.09 12.29 3.85
CA LYS A 70 -7.24 11.09 3.77
C LYS A 70 -7.98 9.86 4.24
N GLU A 71 -8.78 10.00 5.30
CA GLU A 71 -9.55 8.92 5.92
C GLU A 71 -10.62 8.38 4.95
N GLU A 72 -11.36 9.27 4.28
CA GLU A 72 -12.34 8.88 3.25
C GLU A 72 -11.68 8.12 2.10
N ILE A 73 -10.53 8.60 1.62
CA ILE A 73 -9.80 7.94 0.53
C ILE A 73 -9.24 6.59 1.01
N PHE A 74 -8.68 6.52 2.21
CA PHE A 74 -8.19 5.27 2.78
C PHE A 74 -9.30 4.23 2.89
N ASP A 75 -10.50 4.62 3.34
CA ASP A 75 -11.64 3.71 3.48
C ASP A 75 -12.17 3.15 2.15
N LEU A 76 -11.93 3.86 1.05
CA LEU A 76 -12.18 3.40 -0.31
C LEU A 76 -11.09 2.47 -0.83
N LEU A 77 -9.82 2.68 -0.45
CA LEU A 77 -8.71 1.87 -0.92
C LEU A 77 -8.49 0.60 -0.11
N LYS A 78 -8.74 0.65 1.21
CA LYS A 78 -8.51 -0.47 2.12
C LYS A 78 -9.32 -1.69 1.69
N ASP A 79 -8.74 -2.86 1.93
CA ASP A 79 -9.27 -4.17 1.55
C ASP A 79 -9.47 -4.32 0.05
N PHE A 80 -8.76 -3.50 -0.75
CA PHE A 80 -8.85 -3.47 -2.20
C PHE A 80 -10.30 -3.28 -2.72
N LYS A 81 -11.15 -2.57 -1.95
CA LYS A 81 -12.54 -2.27 -2.35
C LYS A 81 -12.59 -1.57 -3.70
N TYR A 82 -11.69 -0.62 -3.91
CA TYR A 82 -11.40 -0.02 -5.21
C TYR A 82 -9.94 -0.25 -5.55
N VAL A 83 -9.69 -0.79 -6.75
CA VAL A 83 -8.36 -1.10 -7.25
C VAL A 83 -7.94 -0.01 -8.23
N ILE A 84 -6.70 0.47 -8.06
CA ILE A 84 -6.04 1.34 -9.04
C ILE A 84 -5.14 0.43 -9.88
N PRO A 85 -5.52 0.10 -11.13
CA PRO A 85 -4.73 -0.80 -11.95
C PRO A 85 -3.37 -0.17 -12.28
N GLN A 86 -2.30 -0.94 -12.10
CA GLN A 86 -0.97 -0.61 -12.60
C GLN A 86 -0.92 -1.05 -14.07
N GLY A 87 -0.87 -0.08 -14.99
CA GLY A 87 -0.67 -0.29 -16.43
C GLY A 87 0.73 0.13 -16.85
#